data_AF-A0A8H8QRN1-F1
#
_entry.id   AF-A0A8H8QRN1-F1
#
_cell.length_a   1.000
_cell.length_b   1.000
_cell.length_c   1.000
_cell.angle_alpha   90.00
_cell.angle_beta   90.00
_cell.angle_gamma   90.00
#
_symmetry.space_group_name_H-M   'P 1'
#
loop_
_entity.id
_entity.type
_entity.pdbx_description
1 polymer ?
#
loop_
_entity_poly.entity_id
_entity_poly.type
_entity_poly.pdbx_seq_one_letter_code
_entity_poly.pdbx_strand_id
1 'polypeptide(L)'
;MAASSSKSSLSVSSLAPIGAVAAMLSPWGLSTLKALLLEPIRVNPPVWLRVLFGLLVVANIRSTPLLWHIRVWYPAIRAIVRACACFLTPKSQALSHKAIQPQLRLETLPIGKDIFEDMSSYSFLATLDECDWNGHLSNSSYSRSLDCARMAHNVPRFIKMFSDGGSVALGGSGFSFH
;
A
#
# COMPACT_ATOMS: atom_id res chain seq x y z
N MET A 1 -4.13 -46.30 -37.36
CA MET A 1 -3.13 -45.32 -36.88
C MET A 1 -3.24 -44.07 -37.74
N ALA A 2 -3.83 -42.98 -37.21
CA ALA A 2 -3.77 -41.67 -37.83
C ALA A 2 -3.40 -40.67 -36.74
N ALA A 3 -2.20 -40.10 -36.85
CA ALA A 3 -1.67 -39.15 -35.88
C ALA A 3 -2.37 -37.79 -36.07
N SER A 4 -3.09 -37.35 -35.05
CA SER A 4 -3.66 -36.01 -34.95
C SER A 4 -2.52 -35.01 -34.68
N SER A 5 -2.18 -34.21 -35.69
CA SER A 5 -1.22 -33.10 -35.59
C SER A 5 -1.89 -31.92 -34.90
N SER A 6 -1.72 -31.80 -33.58
CA SER A 6 -2.08 -30.60 -32.81
C SER A 6 -1.21 -29.41 -33.26
N LYS A 7 -1.79 -28.47 -34.01
CA LYS A 7 -1.16 -27.18 -34.31
C LYS A 7 -1.36 -26.28 -33.09
N SER A 8 -0.27 -26.01 -32.37
CA SER A 8 -0.26 -25.03 -31.27
C SER A 8 -0.54 -23.64 -31.83
N SER A 9 -1.77 -23.15 -31.69
CA SER A 9 -2.09 -21.75 -31.93
C SER A 9 -1.46 -20.93 -30.82
N LEU A 10 -0.42 -20.16 -31.16
CA LEU A 10 0.11 -19.13 -30.27
C LEU A 10 -1.02 -18.14 -29.98
N SER A 11 -1.44 -18.08 -28.71
CA SER A 11 -2.52 -17.20 -28.27
C SER A 11 -2.13 -15.74 -28.54
N VAL A 12 -2.95 -15.02 -29.31
CA VAL A 12 -2.75 -13.61 -29.69
C VAL A 12 -2.52 -12.72 -28.45
N SER A 13 -3.06 -13.14 -27.29
CA SER A 13 -2.90 -12.49 -25.99
C SER A 13 -1.46 -12.44 -25.47
N SER A 14 -0.60 -13.42 -25.82
CA SER A 14 0.81 -13.43 -25.40
C SER A 14 1.72 -12.62 -26.32
N LEU A 15 1.29 -12.34 -27.55
CA LEU A 15 2.04 -11.55 -28.54
C LEU A 15 1.78 -10.05 -28.43
N ALA A 16 0.63 -9.64 -27.88
CA ALA A 16 0.29 -8.23 -27.63
C ALA A 16 1.33 -7.46 -26.80
N PRO A 17 1.83 -7.96 -25.64
CA PRO A 17 2.86 -7.25 -24.88
C PRO A 17 4.20 -7.19 -25.60
N ILE A 18 4.55 -8.22 -26.38
CA ILE A 18 5.81 -8.27 -27.15
C ILE A 18 5.76 -7.25 -28.30
N GLY A 19 4.62 -7.15 -28.99
CA GLY A 19 4.39 -6.15 -30.03
C GLY A 19 4.41 -4.71 -29.48
N ALA A 20 3.83 -4.48 -28.30
CA ALA A 20 3.87 -3.18 -27.64
C ALA A 20 5.31 -2.78 -27.25
N VAL A 21 6.08 -3.71 -26.68
CA VAL A 21 7.50 -3.48 -26.34
C VAL A 21 8.33 -3.25 -27.61
N ALA A 22 8.12 -4.02 -28.67
CA ALA A 22 8.81 -3.82 -29.95
C ALA A 22 8.47 -2.47 -30.59
N ALA A 23 7.21 -2.01 -30.49
CA ALA A 23 6.79 -0.69 -30.95
C ALA A 23 7.43 0.44 -30.13
N MET A 24 7.55 0.28 -28.81
CA MET A 24 8.23 1.23 -27.93
C MET A 24 9.75 1.29 -28.16
N LEU A 25 10.36 0.18 -28.57
CA LEU A 25 11.79 0.10 -28.92
C LEU A 25 12.09 0.52 -30.37
N SER A 26 11.06 0.77 -31.19
CA SER A 26 11.25 1.32 -32.53
C SER A 26 11.87 2.72 -32.46
N PRO A 27 12.55 3.21 -33.52
CA PRO A 27 13.10 4.56 -33.54
C PRO A 27 12.05 5.65 -33.23
N TRP A 28 10.81 5.45 -33.69
CA TRP A 28 9.66 6.31 -33.38
C TRP A 28 9.21 6.19 -31.91
N GLY A 29 9.14 4.97 -31.38
CA GLY A 29 8.82 4.71 -29.96
C GLY A 29 9.85 5.30 -29.00
N LEU A 30 11.14 5.19 -29.33
CA LEU A 30 12.22 5.78 -28.54
C LEU A 30 12.24 7.30 -28.62
N SER A 31 11.96 7.87 -29.79
CA SER A 31 11.84 9.33 -29.93
C SER A 31 10.65 9.90 -29.16
N THR A 32 9.52 9.19 -29.14
CA THR A 32 8.33 9.60 -28.38
C THR A 32 8.56 9.41 -26.89
N LEU A 33 9.15 8.30 -26.44
CA LEU A 33 9.58 8.11 -25.04
C LEU A 33 10.57 9.19 -24.59
N LYS A 34 11.54 9.55 -25.44
CA LYS A 34 12.49 10.63 -25.15
C LYS A 34 11.78 11.98 -25.06
N ALA A 35 10.85 12.28 -25.97
CA ALA A 35 10.04 13.51 -25.91
C ALA A 35 9.13 13.56 -24.67
N LEU A 36 8.61 12.41 -24.22
CA LEU A 36 7.69 12.34 -23.07
C LEU A 36 8.42 12.33 -21.73
N LEU A 37 9.59 11.69 -21.65
CA LEU A 37 10.34 11.48 -20.39
C LEU A 37 11.49 12.47 -20.20
N LEU A 38 12.14 12.91 -21.28
CA LEU A 38 13.39 13.68 -21.23
C LEU A 38 13.24 15.12 -21.75
N GLU A 39 12.31 15.38 -22.66
CA GLU A 39 12.02 16.75 -23.06
C GLU A 39 11.05 17.38 -22.06
N PRO A 40 11.44 18.47 -21.36
CA PRO A 40 10.51 19.18 -20.52
C PRO A 40 9.45 19.76 -21.46
N ILE A 41 8.22 19.25 -21.36
CA ILE A 41 7.04 19.85 -21.97
C ILE A 41 6.98 21.30 -21.46
N ARG A 42 7.53 22.25 -22.23
CA ARG A 42 7.54 23.68 -21.88
C ARG A 42 6.18 24.27 -22.19
N VAL A 43 5.16 23.78 -21.50
CA VAL A 43 3.89 24.49 -21.38
C VAL A 43 4.14 25.57 -20.34
N ASN A 44 4.07 26.82 -20.76
CA ASN A 44 4.13 27.98 -19.87
C ASN A 44 2.68 28.45 -19.62
N PRO A 45 1.91 27.78 -18.74
CA PRO A 45 0.53 28.15 -18.54
C PRO A 45 0.45 29.51 -17.82
N PRO A 46 -0.61 30.29 -18.07
CA PRO A 46 -0.86 31.53 -17.35
C PRO A 46 -0.89 31.30 -15.82
N VAL A 47 -0.55 32.34 -15.05
CA VAL A 47 -0.35 32.25 -13.59
C VAL A 47 -1.56 31.65 -12.88
N TRP A 48 -2.78 32.01 -13.28
CA TRP A 48 -4.01 31.48 -12.68
C TRP A 48 -4.13 29.96 -12.82
N LEU A 49 -3.73 29.38 -13.96
CA LEU A 49 -3.72 27.92 -14.14
C LEU A 49 -2.69 27.26 -13.23
N ARG A 50 -1.51 27.87 -13.06
CA ARG A 50 -0.49 27.33 -12.15
C ARG A 50 -0.97 27.31 -10.70
N VAL A 51 -1.62 28.39 -10.27
CA VAL A 51 -2.22 28.48 -8.94
C VAL A 51 -3.33 27.43 -8.80
N LEU A 52 -4.23 27.31 -9.78
CA LEU A 52 -5.29 26.30 -9.78
C LEU A 52 -4.74 24.88 -9.70
N PHE A 53 -3.76 24.53 -10.53
CA PHE A 53 -3.09 23.23 -10.47
C PHE A 53 -2.40 22.99 -9.13
N GLY A 54 -1.70 24.00 -8.60
CA GLY A 54 -1.09 23.92 -7.28
C GLY A 54 -2.11 23.64 -6.18
N LEU A 55 -3.24 24.34 -6.19
CA LEU A 55 -4.34 24.12 -5.25
C LEU A 55 -4.95 22.72 -5.41
N LEU A 56 -5.14 22.25 -6.64
CA LEU A 56 -5.67 20.91 -6.91
C LEU A 56 -4.73 19.83 -6.39
N VAL A 57 -3.41 19.99 -6.59
CA VAL A 57 -2.39 19.07 -6.06
C VAL A 57 -2.41 19.08 -4.53
N VAL A 58 -2.49 20.26 -3.89
CA VAL A 58 -2.55 20.38 -2.43
C VAL A 58 -3.83 19.75 -1.89
N ALA A 59 -4.98 19.99 -2.52
CA ALA A 59 -6.26 19.38 -2.14
C ALA A 59 -6.24 17.85 -2.27
N ASN A 60 -5.53 17.32 -3.27
CA ASN A 60 -5.41 15.89 -3.54
C ASN A 60 -4.13 15.25 -3.01
N ILE A 61 -3.33 15.95 -2.21
CA ILE A 61 -2.01 15.47 -1.78
C ILE A 61 -2.11 14.16 -0.99
N ARG A 62 -3.25 13.95 -0.31
CA ARG A 62 -3.50 12.74 0.45
C ARG A 62 -3.85 11.55 -0.44
N SER A 63 -4.30 11.79 -1.67
CA SER A 63 -4.69 10.78 -2.65
C SER A 63 -3.65 10.54 -3.75
N THR A 64 -2.41 11.00 -3.55
CA THR A 64 -1.31 10.68 -4.45
C THR A 64 -1.05 9.17 -4.50
N PRO A 65 -0.65 8.62 -5.66
CA PRO A 65 -0.25 7.23 -5.76
C PRO A 65 0.86 6.92 -4.75
N LEU A 66 0.91 5.67 -4.26
CA LEU A 66 1.86 5.17 -3.26
C LEU A 66 1.67 5.68 -1.82
N LEU A 67 1.07 6.84 -1.59
CA LEU A 67 0.92 7.36 -0.21
C LEU A 67 0.04 6.47 0.67
N TRP A 68 -0.98 5.82 0.08
CA TRP A 68 -1.74 4.80 0.77
C TRP A 68 -0.87 3.64 1.26
N HIS A 69 0.01 3.10 0.41
CA HIS A 69 0.94 2.05 0.78
C HIS A 69 1.83 2.50 1.94
N ILE A 70 2.39 3.71 1.86
CA ILE A 70 3.22 4.25 2.94
C ILE A 70 2.43 4.30 4.25
N ARG A 71 1.18 4.77 4.25
CA ARG A 71 0.34 4.86 5.46
C ARG A 71 0.00 3.49 6.04
N VAL A 72 -0.36 2.52 5.19
CA VAL A 72 -0.72 1.16 5.60
C VAL A 72 0.49 0.40 6.15
N TRP A 73 1.66 0.56 5.53
CA TRP A 73 2.89 -0.14 5.92
C TRP A 73 3.67 0.58 7.03
N TYR A 74 3.42 1.87 7.26
CA TYR A 74 4.10 2.65 8.28
C TYR A 74 4.04 2.03 9.69
N PRO A 75 2.88 1.54 10.20
CA PRO A 75 2.83 0.85 11.48
C PRO A 75 3.77 -0.37 11.54
N ALA A 76 3.78 -1.20 10.49
CA ALA A 76 4.63 -2.38 10.40
C ALA A 76 6.12 -2.01 10.39
N ILE A 77 6.52 -1.10 9.49
CA ILE A 77 7.91 -0.62 9.40
C ILE A 77 8.35 0.01 10.72
N ARG A 78 7.53 0.89 11.31
CA ARG A 78 7.84 1.53 12.59
C ARG A 78 8.02 0.50 13.71
N ALA A 79 7.17 -0.52 13.77
CA ALA A 79 7.24 -1.55 14.80
C ALA A 79 8.48 -2.44 14.63
N ILE A 80 8.82 -2.82 13.39
CA ILE A 80 10.05 -3.57 13.08
C ILE A 80 11.27 -2.75 13.44
N VAL A 81 11.35 -1.49 13.00
CA VAL A 81 12.48 -0.60 13.35
C VAL A 81 12.63 -0.46 14.86
N ARG A 82 11.54 -0.33 15.61
CA ARG A 82 11.58 -0.30 17.09
C ARG A 82 12.00 -1.63 17.71
N ALA A 83 11.55 -2.75 17.16
CA ALA A 83 11.96 -4.08 17.61
C ALA A 83 13.46 -4.27 17.40
N CYS A 84 13.98 -3.90 16.22
CA CYS A 84 15.38 -4.01 15.86
C CYS A 84 16.28 -3.00 16.59
N ALA A 85 15.86 -1.74 16.74
CA ALA A 85 16.66 -0.74 17.46
C ALA A 85 16.89 -1.13 18.94
N CYS A 86 16.03 -1.98 19.50
CA CYS A 86 16.19 -2.51 20.85
C CYS A 86 17.01 -3.80 20.95
N PHE A 87 17.67 -4.24 19.87
CA PHE A 87 18.76 -5.22 19.98
C PHE A 87 19.91 -4.73 20.91
N LEU A 88 19.90 -3.46 21.33
CA LEU A 88 20.82 -2.88 22.32
C LEU A 88 20.42 -3.11 23.79
N THR A 89 19.20 -3.59 24.08
CA THR A 89 18.76 -3.84 25.47
C THR A 89 18.10 -5.22 25.58
N PRO A 90 18.84 -6.25 26.03
CA PRO A 90 18.27 -7.57 26.23
C PRO A 90 17.40 -7.55 27.49
N LYS A 91 16.08 -7.46 27.31
CA LYS A 91 15.13 -7.84 28.36
C LYS A 91 14.80 -9.32 28.19
N SER A 92 15.33 -10.14 29.08
CA SER A 92 14.96 -11.56 29.21
C SER A 92 13.47 -11.66 29.54
N GLN A 93 12.67 -12.27 28.66
CA GLN A 93 11.25 -12.49 28.90
C GLN A 93 10.94 -13.98 28.95
N ALA A 94 10.27 -14.41 30.03
CA ALA A 94 10.09 -15.81 30.42
C ALA A 94 9.31 -16.67 29.40
N LEU A 95 8.55 -16.05 28.49
CA LEU A 95 7.72 -16.73 27.50
C LEU A 95 8.36 -16.81 26.11
N SER A 96 9.58 -16.28 25.93
CA SER A 96 10.28 -16.34 24.64
C SER A 96 11.55 -17.19 24.77
N HIS A 97 11.69 -18.17 23.87
CA HIS A 97 12.87 -19.03 23.85
C HIS A 97 14.12 -18.21 23.53
N LYS A 98 15.24 -18.45 24.23
CA LYS A 98 16.48 -17.65 24.13
C LYS A 98 17.06 -17.59 22.70
N ALA A 99 16.76 -18.58 21.86
CA ALA A 99 17.22 -18.61 20.47
C ALA A 99 16.40 -17.74 19.50
N ILE A 100 15.25 -17.19 19.94
CA ILE A 100 14.37 -16.40 19.08
C ILE A 100 14.83 -14.93 19.10
N GLN A 101 15.07 -14.35 17.93
CA GLN A 101 15.42 -12.93 17.76
C GLN A 101 14.52 -12.30 16.69
N PRO A 102 13.92 -11.12 16.92
CA PRO A 102 13.92 -10.37 18.17
C PRO A 102 13.06 -11.04 19.27
N GLN A 103 13.42 -10.81 20.53
CA GLN A 103 12.59 -11.24 21.66
C GLN A 103 11.23 -10.54 21.61
N LEU A 104 10.15 -11.33 21.71
CA LEU A 104 8.77 -10.84 21.67
C LEU A 104 8.50 -10.00 22.91
N ARG A 105 8.08 -8.73 22.75
CA ARG A 105 7.78 -7.86 23.89
C ARG A 105 6.42 -8.13 24.50
N LEU A 106 6.41 -8.83 25.61
CA LEU A 106 5.19 -9.17 26.36
C LEU A 106 4.42 -7.93 26.84
N GLU A 107 5.12 -6.83 27.13
CA GLU A 107 4.53 -5.54 27.55
C GLU A 107 3.66 -4.86 26.49
N THR A 108 3.86 -5.18 25.20
CA THR A 108 3.04 -4.67 24.10
C THR A 108 1.88 -5.59 23.74
N LEU A 109 1.86 -6.79 24.30
CA LEU A 109 0.80 -7.75 24.08
C LEU A 109 -0.29 -7.58 25.15
N PRO A 110 -1.56 -7.75 24.80
CA PRO A 110 -2.67 -7.69 25.75
C PRO A 110 -2.74 -8.97 26.61
N ILE A 111 -1.66 -9.34 27.28
CA ILE A 111 -1.58 -10.57 28.09
C ILE A 111 -2.51 -10.41 29.30
N GLY A 112 -3.45 -11.35 29.43
CA GLY A 112 -4.43 -11.35 30.51
C GLY A 112 -5.61 -10.40 30.31
N LYS A 113 -5.72 -9.74 29.15
CA LYS A 113 -6.95 -9.04 28.74
C LYS A 113 -7.85 -9.99 27.96
N ASP A 114 -9.17 -9.80 28.07
CA ASP A 114 -10.11 -10.49 27.21
C ASP A 114 -9.88 -10.06 25.76
N ILE A 115 -9.80 -11.04 24.87
CA ILE A 115 -9.66 -10.83 23.42
C ILE A 115 -10.87 -10.08 22.84
N PHE A 116 -12.05 -10.22 23.46
CA PHE A 116 -13.25 -9.51 23.05
C PHE A 116 -13.27 -8.05 23.50
N GLU A 117 -12.42 -7.69 24.45
CA GLU A 117 -12.24 -6.31 24.91
C GLU A 117 -11.09 -5.57 24.19
N ASP A 118 -10.25 -6.27 23.40
CA ASP A 118 -9.15 -5.65 22.66
C ASP A 118 -9.65 -4.84 21.46
N MET A 119 -10.05 -3.60 21.72
CA MET A 119 -10.51 -2.66 20.70
C MET A 119 -9.45 -1.60 20.40
N SER A 120 -9.40 -1.13 19.15
CA SER A 120 -8.59 0.04 18.78
C SER A 120 -9.43 1.03 17.98
N SER A 121 -9.50 2.26 18.49
CA SER A 121 -10.26 3.35 17.86
C SER A 121 -9.34 4.30 17.11
N TYR A 122 -9.75 4.67 15.90
CA TYR A 122 -9.04 5.62 15.06
C TYR A 122 -9.99 6.73 14.62
N SER A 123 -9.53 7.97 14.71
CA SER A 123 -10.22 9.14 14.17
C SER A 123 -9.52 9.61 12.90
N PHE A 124 -10.31 9.90 11.88
CA PHE A 124 -9.85 10.43 10.61
C PHE A 124 -10.60 11.72 10.30
N LEU A 125 -9.93 12.62 9.58
CA LEU A 125 -10.55 13.83 9.05
C LEU A 125 -10.89 13.59 7.58
N ALA A 126 -12.18 13.68 7.24
CA ALA A 126 -12.65 13.65 5.87
C ALA A 126 -12.18 14.90 5.13
N THR A 127 -11.27 14.72 4.18
CA THR A 127 -10.75 15.80 3.33
C THR A 127 -11.46 15.82 1.98
N LEU A 128 -11.33 16.93 1.24
CA LEU A 128 -12.03 17.13 -0.04
C LEU A 128 -11.76 16.02 -1.08
N ASP A 129 -10.58 15.39 -1.04
CA ASP A 129 -10.20 14.29 -1.91
C ASP A 129 -10.86 12.95 -1.55
N GLU A 130 -11.43 12.84 -0.35
CA GLU A 130 -12.08 11.63 0.13
C GLU A 130 -13.61 11.72 0.02
N CYS A 131 -14.14 12.93 -0.20
CA CYS A 131 -15.55 13.17 -0.38
C CYS A 131 -16.00 13.00 -1.83
N ASP A 132 -17.25 12.59 -2.02
CA ASP A 132 -17.91 12.52 -3.31
C ASP A 132 -18.51 13.89 -3.72
N TRP A 133 -19.18 13.91 -4.88
CA TRP A 133 -19.84 15.11 -5.40
C TRP A 133 -20.91 15.68 -4.45
N ASN A 134 -21.52 14.84 -3.62
CA ASN A 134 -22.57 15.24 -2.68
C ASN A 134 -21.99 15.78 -1.36
N GLY A 135 -20.66 15.80 -1.22
CA GLY A 135 -19.97 16.23 0.00
C GLY A 135 -19.97 15.17 1.09
N HIS A 136 -20.39 13.94 0.80
CA HIS A 136 -20.29 12.82 1.73
C HIS A 136 -18.95 12.10 1.56
N LEU A 137 -18.50 11.41 2.60
CA LEU A 137 -17.33 10.55 2.48
C LEU A 137 -17.61 9.46 1.45
N SER A 138 -16.75 9.31 0.45
CA SER A 138 -16.93 8.29 -0.59
C SER A 138 -16.87 6.88 0.00
N ASN A 139 -17.65 5.95 -0.56
CA ASN A 139 -17.70 4.55 -0.12
C ASN A 139 -16.31 3.87 -0.09
N SER A 140 -15.44 4.20 -1.05
CA SER A 140 -14.07 3.65 -1.11
C SER A 140 -13.13 4.25 -0.05
N SER A 141 -13.43 5.44 0.46
CA SER A 141 -12.63 6.09 1.51
C SER A 141 -12.76 5.38 2.86
N TYR A 142 -13.89 4.70 3.11
CA TYR A 142 -14.08 3.86 4.31
C TYR A 142 -13.12 2.68 4.34
N SER A 143 -13.01 1.93 3.23
CA SER A 143 -12.09 0.78 3.16
C SER A 143 -10.64 1.20 3.26
N ARG A 144 -10.28 2.29 2.57
CA ARG A 144 -8.96 2.90 2.65
C ARG A 144 -8.53 3.23 4.08
N SER A 145 -9.41 3.86 4.84
CA SER A 145 -9.15 4.24 6.23
C SER A 145 -9.13 3.03 7.16
N LEU A 146 -10.01 2.05 6.91
CA LEU A 146 -10.07 0.81 7.69
C LEU A 146 -8.78 -0.01 7.57
N ASP A 147 -8.13 -0.04 6.40
CA ASP A 147 -6.85 -0.74 6.23
C ASP A 147 -5.75 -0.14 7.12
N CYS A 148 -5.73 1.18 7.27
CA CYS A 148 -4.79 1.85 8.18
C CYS A 148 -5.07 1.46 9.64
N ALA A 149 -6.34 1.45 10.05
CA ALA A 149 -6.75 1.05 11.40
C ALA A 149 -6.43 -0.43 11.69
N ARG A 150 -6.72 -1.32 10.73
CA ARG A 150 -6.40 -2.75 10.81
C ARG A 150 -4.91 -2.99 10.98
N MET A 151 -4.08 -2.32 10.18
CA MET A 151 -2.63 -2.48 10.29
C MET A 151 -2.10 -1.99 11.62
N ALA A 152 -2.60 -0.84 12.09
CA ALA A 152 -2.17 -0.30 13.37
C ALA A 152 -2.68 -1.10 14.58
N HIS A 153 -3.83 -1.79 14.45
CA HIS A 153 -4.29 -2.77 15.42
C HIS A 153 -3.47 -4.08 15.35
N ASN A 154 -3.30 -4.70 14.18
CA ASN A 154 -2.69 -6.02 14.06
C ASN A 154 -1.18 -6.04 14.31
N VAL A 155 -0.44 -5.02 13.86
CA VAL A 155 1.03 -5.03 13.89
C VAL A 155 1.63 -5.25 15.29
N PRO A 156 1.19 -4.54 16.35
CA PRO A 156 1.71 -4.78 17.70
C PRO A 156 1.47 -6.21 18.20
N ARG A 157 0.35 -6.84 17.80
CA ARG A 157 -0.01 -8.20 18.24
C ARG A 157 0.76 -9.27 17.47
N PHE A 158 1.05 -9.03 16.19
CA PHE A 158 1.73 -9.98 15.31
C PHE A 158 3.13 -9.51 14.90
N ILE A 159 3.83 -8.77 15.76
CA ILE A 159 5.11 -8.15 15.42
C ILE A 159 6.16 -9.15 14.91
N LYS A 160 6.15 -10.38 15.44
CA LYS A 160 7.04 -11.45 15.02
C LYS A 160 6.77 -11.91 13.58
N MET A 161 5.50 -12.06 13.21
CA MET A 161 5.12 -12.39 11.84
C MET A 161 5.69 -11.36 10.87
N PHE A 162 5.55 -10.07 11.18
CA PHE A 162 6.07 -8.99 10.34
C PHE A 162 7.61 -8.89 10.35
N SER A 163 8.29 -9.20 11.46
CA SER A 163 9.76 -9.23 11.50
C SER A 163 10.35 -10.37 10.68
N ASP A 164 9.65 -11.51 10.62
CA ASP A 164 10.07 -12.70 9.87
C ASP A 164 9.75 -12.59 8.36
N GLY A 165 9.31 -11.41 7.90
CA GLY A 165 8.95 -11.15 6.51
C GLY A 165 7.53 -11.56 6.12
N GLY A 166 6.72 -11.96 7.10
CA GLY A 166 5.30 -12.25 6.90
C GLY A 166 4.49 -11.00 6.56
N SER A 167 3.46 -11.18 5.74
CA SER A 167 2.54 -10.12 5.33
C SER A 167 1.10 -10.60 5.47
N VAL A 168 0.20 -9.66 5.76
CA VAL A 168 -1.23 -9.93 5.87
C VAL A 168 -1.91 -9.42 4.60
N ALA A 169 -2.46 -10.34 3.80
CA ALA A 169 -3.26 -10.00 2.65
C ALA A 169 -4.73 -9.82 3.05
N LEU A 170 -5.40 -8.82 2.48
CA LEU A 170 -6.84 -8.62 2.66
C LEU A 170 -7.59 -9.65 1.79
N GLY A 171 -8.25 -10.62 2.43
CA GLY A 171 -9.08 -11.61 1.72
C GLY A 171 -10.45 -11.06 1.27
N GLY A 172 -10.97 -10.05 1.97
CA GLY A 172 -12.23 -9.38 1.63
C GLY A 172 -12.70 -8.44 2.75
N SER A 173 -13.56 -7.49 2.40
CA SER A 173 -14.21 -6.59 3.36
C SER A 173 -15.61 -6.22 2.88
N GLY A 174 -16.58 -6.19 3.78
CA GLY A 174 -17.93 -5.70 3.53
C GLY A 174 -18.25 -4.50 4.42
N PHE A 175 -19.06 -3.59 3.89
CA PHE A 175 -19.52 -2.39 4.61
C PHE A 175 -21.05 -2.31 4.50
N SER A 176 -21.70 -2.03 5.61
CA SER A 176 -23.12 -1.68 5.67
C SER A 176 -23.22 -0.22 6.05
N PHE A 177 -23.79 0.59 5.16
CA PHE A 177 -24.02 2.01 5.38
C PHE A 177 -25.49 2.20 5.81
N HIS A 178 -25.71 3.06 6.81
CA HIS A 178 -27.02 3.37 7.37
C HIS A 178 -27.38 4.83 7.13
#